data_AF-A0A529YSQ7-F1
#
_entry.id   AF-A0A529YSQ7-F1
#
_cell.length_a   1.000
_cell.length_b   1.000
_cell.length_c   1.000
_cell.angle_alpha   90.00
_cell.angle_beta   90.00
_cell.angle_gamma   90.00
#
_symmetry.space_group_name_H-M   'P 1'
#
loop_
_entity.id
_entity.type
_entity.pdbx_description
1 polymer ?
#
loop_
_entity_poly.entity_id
_entity_poly.type
_entity_poly.pdbx_seq_one_letter_code
_entity_poly.pdbx_strand_id
1 'polypeptide(L)'
;MRLGHSADWRNGMQADRIPAIPDISRPPRDLVDALAAIGSATLASELYHKMGIRDPQIRGPRPLRSGSTAAGPALTLQCMPKREDLYNETEYEEPERQLHRHVLYPTQPGGDLGSGIFGEMMLTYFAGRGGAGVVVDGCIRDSAQAAALDIGIWVRGVTPNFHAQTNIVPFAVNVPIACS
;
A
#
# COMPACT_ATOMS: atom_id res chain seq x y z
N MET A 1 1.90 -25.05 45.31
CA MET A 1 2.18 -23.83 44.52
C MET A 1 3.27 -24.14 43.51
N ARG A 2 2.90 -24.42 42.26
CA ARG A 2 3.69 -24.38 41.02
C ARG A 2 2.81 -24.98 39.92
N LEU A 3 2.12 -24.13 39.16
CA LEU A 3 1.45 -24.54 37.92
C LEU A 3 2.45 -24.31 36.78
N GLY A 4 2.92 -25.40 36.18
CA GLY A 4 3.65 -25.36 34.92
C GLY A 4 2.66 -25.17 33.77
N HIS A 5 2.86 -24.12 32.98
CA HIS A 5 2.33 -23.97 31.64
C HIS A 5 3.43 -23.30 30.80
N SER A 6 4.29 -24.10 30.18
CA SER A 6 5.10 -23.66 29.05
C SER A 6 4.20 -23.64 27.82
N ALA A 7 3.63 -22.48 27.51
CA ALA A 7 2.93 -22.27 26.24
C ALA A 7 3.97 -22.22 25.12
N ASP A 8 4.11 -23.34 24.42
CA ASP A 8 4.99 -23.51 23.27
C ASP A 8 4.33 -22.84 22.04
N TRP A 9 4.53 -21.52 21.92
CA TRP A 9 3.99 -20.67 20.84
C TRP A 9 4.62 -20.97 19.46
N ARG A 10 5.59 -21.88 19.40
CA ARG A 10 6.38 -22.20 18.20
C ARG A 10 5.65 -23.05 17.17
N ASN A 11 4.52 -23.68 17.52
CA ASN A 11 3.79 -24.59 16.62
C ASN A 11 2.67 -23.94 15.78
N GLY A 12 2.54 -22.60 15.78
CA GLY A 12 1.43 -21.90 15.11
C GLY A 12 1.69 -21.40 13.69
N MET A 13 2.95 -21.28 13.26
CA MET A 13 3.28 -20.79 11.91
C MET A 13 3.35 -21.96 10.94
N GLN A 14 2.18 -22.40 10.44
CA GLN A 14 2.11 -23.23 9.24
C GLN A 14 2.75 -22.47 8.08
N ALA A 15 3.93 -22.93 7.68
CA ALA A 15 4.78 -22.35 6.65
C ALA A 15 4.26 -22.53 5.20
N ASP A 16 3.14 -23.22 4.97
CA ASP A 16 2.79 -23.78 3.65
C ASP A 16 1.54 -23.20 2.97
N ARG A 17 1.05 -22.04 3.40
CA ARG A 17 -0.03 -21.36 2.68
C ARG A 17 0.35 -19.92 2.42
N ILE A 18 0.50 -19.57 1.13
CA ILE A 18 0.35 -18.17 0.68
C ILE A 18 -0.99 -17.71 1.26
N PRO A 19 -1.02 -16.73 2.17
CA PRO A 19 -2.29 -16.27 2.73
C PRO A 19 -3.14 -15.76 1.58
N ALA A 20 -4.35 -16.31 1.43
CA ALA A 20 -5.27 -15.90 0.39
C ALA A 20 -5.49 -14.39 0.52
N ILE A 21 -5.13 -13.65 -0.54
CA ILE A 21 -5.27 -12.20 -0.55
C ILE A 21 -6.77 -11.89 -0.55
N PRO A 22 -7.29 -11.21 0.48
CA PRO A 22 -8.71 -10.86 0.49
C PRO A 22 -8.99 -9.96 -0.70
N ASP A 23 -10.00 -10.26 -1.52
CA ASP A 23 -10.40 -9.34 -2.59
C ASP A 23 -11.26 -8.19 -2.02
N ILE A 24 -11.38 -7.12 -2.79
CA ILE A 24 -12.17 -5.95 -2.42
C ILE A 24 -13.46 -5.89 -3.24
N SER A 25 -14.51 -5.31 -2.65
CA SER A 25 -15.72 -4.97 -3.41
C SER A 25 -15.45 -3.72 -4.24
N ARG A 26 -15.42 -3.87 -5.57
CA ARG A 26 -15.09 -2.77 -6.50
C ARG A 26 -16.35 -2.03 -6.93
N PRO A 27 -16.37 -0.69 -6.85
CA PRO A 27 -17.48 0.09 -7.37
C PRO A 27 -17.50 0.05 -8.91
N PRO A 28 -18.64 0.39 -9.54
CA PRO A 28 -18.74 0.59 -10.98
C PRO A 28 -17.72 1.61 -11.50
N ARG A 29 -17.16 1.36 -12.69
CA ARG A 29 -16.07 2.16 -13.26
C ARG A 29 -16.50 3.59 -13.60
N ASP A 30 -17.71 3.74 -14.12
CA ASP A 30 -18.34 5.03 -14.40
C ASP A 30 -18.46 5.91 -13.16
N LEU A 31 -18.74 5.32 -11.99
CA LEU A 31 -18.76 6.06 -10.72
C LEU A 31 -17.35 6.55 -10.34
N VAL A 32 -16.33 5.72 -10.51
CA VAL A 32 -14.94 6.10 -10.24
C VAL A 32 -14.50 7.25 -11.17
N ASP A 33 -14.80 7.13 -12.46
CA ASP A 33 -14.44 8.13 -13.46
C ASP A 33 -15.18 9.46 -13.21
N ALA A 34 -16.45 9.41 -12.79
CA ALA A 34 -17.21 10.60 -12.40
C ALA A 34 -16.62 11.29 -11.16
N LEU A 35 -16.19 10.52 -10.15
CA LEU A 35 -15.52 11.07 -8.97
C LEU A 35 -14.15 11.68 -9.31
N ALA A 36 -13.41 11.08 -10.24
CA ALA A 36 -12.12 11.60 -10.71
C ALA A 36 -12.25 13.01 -11.30
N ALA A 37 -13.36 13.33 -11.96
CA ALA A 37 -13.60 14.62 -12.61
C ALA A 37 -13.96 15.76 -11.63
N ILE A 38 -14.45 15.46 -10.42
CA ILE A 38 -14.94 16.45 -9.45
C ILE A 38 -13.81 17.14 -8.67
N GLY A 39 -12.71 16.41 -8.42
CA GLY A 39 -11.56 16.88 -7.66
C GLY A 39 -11.69 16.72 -6.14
N SER A 40 -10.56 16.58 -5.47
CA SER A 40 -10.48 16.21 -4.04
C SER A 40 -11.06 17.27 -3.09
N ALA A 41 -10.96 18.56 -3.41
CA ALA A 41 -11.47 19.64 -2.58
C ALA A 41 -13.00 19.59 -2.45
N THR A 42 -13.70 19.47 -3.58
CA THR A 42 -15.16 19.34 -3.62
C THR A 42 -15.61 18.06 -2.93
N LEU A 43 -14.94 16.94 -3.18
CA LEU A 43 -15.23 15.68 -2.51
C LEU A 43 -15.09 15.79 -0.99
N ALA A 44 -14.03 16.44 -0.48
CA ALA A 44 -13.85 16.64 0.95
C ALA A 44 -15.00 17.45 1.59
N SER A 45 -15.47 18.51 0.91
CA SER A 45 -16.63 19.28 1.35
C SER A 45 -17.92 18.46 1.37
N GLU A 46 -18.16 17.66 0.33
CA GLU A 46 -19.35 16.80 0.25
C GLU A 46 -19.33 15.70 1.33
N LEU A 47 -18.17 15.10 1.60
CA LEU A 47 -18.00 14.13 2.69
C LEU A 47 -18.31 14.76 4.06
N TYR A 48 -17.91 16.00 4.28
CA TYR A 48 -18.26 16.75 5.50
C TYR A 48 -19.77 16.98 5.61
N HIS A 49 -20.38 17.56 4.57
CA HIS A 49 -21.78 17.99 4.63
C HIS A 49 -22.79 16.84 4.56
N LYS A 50 -22.50 15.78 3.80
CA LYS A 50 -23.43 14.67 3.55
C LYS A 50 -23.14 13.43 4.40
N MET A 51 -21.88 13.18 4.76
CA MET A 51 -21.47 11.96 5.47
C MET A 51 -20.93 12.23 6.88
N GLY A 52 -20.76 13.49 7.27
CA GLY A 52 -20.23 13.87 8.59
C GLY A 52 -18.74 13.59 8.77
N ILE A 53 -18.01 13.28 7.70
CA ILE A 53 -16.57 12.98 7.75
C ILE A 53 -15.80 14.31 7.81
N ARG A 54 -15.19 14.58 8.96
CA ARG A 54 -14.60 15.90 9.24
C ARG A 54 -13.23 16.14 8.61
N ASP A 55 -12.43 15.09 8.50
CA ASP A 55 -11.05 15.17 8.04
C ASP A 55 -10.75 13.98 7.11
N PRO A 56 -11.18 14.04 5.84
CA PRO A 56 -11.00 12.94 4.88
C PRO A 56 -9.62 12.94 4.21
N GLN A 57 -8.76 13.92 4.50
CA GLN A 57 -7.45 14.03 3.86
C GLN A 57 -6.42 13.11 4.51
N ILE A 58 -5.50 12.59 3.70
CA ILE A 58 -4.26 11.98 4.18
C ILE A 58 -3.21 13.11 4.21
N ARG A 59 -2.68 13.46 5.39
CA ARG A 59 -1.58 14.44 5.48
C ARG A 59 -0.27 13.70 5.19
N GLY A 60 0.85 14.40 5.02
CA GLY A 60 2.12 13.74 4.72
C GLY A 60 2.40 13.58 3.22
N PRO A 61 1.92 12.52 2.52
CA PRO A 61 2.25 12.29 1.13
C PRO A 61 1.97 13.49 0.23
N ARG A 62 2.95 13.79 -0.62
CA ARG A 62 2.91 14.85 -1.61
C ARG A 62 3.05 14.24 -3.01
N PRO A 63 2.42 14.82 -4.03
CA PRO A 63 2.58 14.34 -5.38
C PRO A 63 4.05 14.39 -5.78
N LEU A 64 4.58 13.27 -6.27
CA LEU A 64 5.93 13.19 -6.83
C LEU A 64 6.05 14.05 -8.10
N ARG A 65 4.95 14.12 -8.88
CA ARG A 65 4.81 14.96 -10.07
C ARG A 65 3.54 15.81 -9.97
N SER A 66 3.65 17.10 -10.25
CA SER A 66 2.52 18.01 -10.32
C SER A 66 1.54 17.66 -11.46
N GLY A 67 0.28 18.05 -11.30
CA GLY A 67 -0.77 17.83 -12.28
C GLY A 67 -1.33 16.41 -12.35
N SER A 68 -0.91 15.53 -11.43
CA SER A 68 -1.41 14.15 -11.36
C SER A 68 -2.72 14.09 -10.57
N THR A 69 -3.70 13.37 -11.10
CA THR A 69 -4.98 13.07 -10.46
C THR A 69 -5.29 11.59 -10.64
N ALA A 70 -5.74 10.92 -9.59
CA ALA A 70 -6.17 9.53 -9.63
C ALA A 70 -7.44 9.36 -8.79
N ALA A 71 -8.28 8.41 -9.19
CA ALA A 71 -9.40 7.92 -8.39
C ALA A 71 -9.55 6.42 -8.63
N GLY A 72 -9.95 5.71 -7.58
CA GLY A 72 -9.92 4.26 -7.62
C GLY A 72 -10.37 3.60 -6.33
N PRO A 73 -10.79 2.32 -6.38
CA PRO A 73 -10.87 1.52 -5.17
C PRO A 73 -9.47 1.33 -4.56
N ALA A 74 -9.38 1.46 -3.24
CA ALA A 74 -8.13 1.32 -2.50
C ALA A 74 -7.77 -0.16 -2.29
N LEU A 75 -6.55 -0.52 -2.69
CA LEU A 75 -5.83 -1.73 -2.29
C LEU A 75 -4.84 -1.32 -1.19
N THR A 76 -5.00 -1.89 0.00
CA THR A 76 -4.22 -1.46 1.16
C THR A 76 -3.09 -2.42 1.45
N LEU A 77 -1.90 -1.90 1.74
CA LEU A 77 -0.78 -2.65 2.28
C LEU A 77 -0.40 -2.05 3.63
N GLN A 78 -0.53 -2.85 4.68
CA GLN A 78 -0.08 -2.47 6.02
C GLN A 78 1.39 -2.83 6.19
N CYS A 79 2.20 -1.85 6.59
CA CYS A 79 3.56 -2.08 7.04
C CYS A 79 3.65 -1.99 8.57
N MET A 80 4.49 -2.82 9.18
CA MET A 80 4.75 -2.83 10.62
C MET A 80 6.24 -2.60 10.90
N PRO A 81 6.63 -2.07 12.08
CA PRO A 81 8.02 -1.98 12.47
C PRO A 81 8.72 -3.33 12.40
N LYS A 82 9.89 -3.35 11.76
CA LYS A 82 10.71 -4.55 11.61
C LYS A 82 11.28 -4.96 12.96
N ARG A 83 11.13 -6.22 13.30
CA ARG A 83 11.85 -6.89 14.38
C ARG A 83 13.06 -7.59 13.77
N GLU A 84 14.24 -6.98 13.91
CA GLU A 84 15.50 -7.50 13.34
C GLU A 84 15.83 -8.91 13.82
N ASP A 85 15.35 -9.29 15.01
CA ASP A 85 15.51 -10.63 15.58
C ASP A 85 14.60 -11.69 14.93
N LEU A 86 13.55 -11.28 14.20
CA LEU A 86 12.60 -12.16 13.52
C LEU A 86 12.76 -12.14 12.00
N TYR A 87 13.32 -11.08 11.42
CA TYR A 87 13.45 -10.88 9.98
C TYR A 87 14.92 -10.84 9.57
N ASN A 88 15.46 -12.02 9.21
CA ASN A 88 16.78 -12.15 8.61
C ASN A 88 16.80 -11.62 7.17
N GLU A 89 17.98 -11.31 6.63
CA GLU A 89 18.19 -10.76 5.28
C GLU A 89 17.70 -11.68 4.12
N THR A 90 17.20 -12.87 4.43
CA THR A 90 16.74 -13.90 3.50
C THR A 90 15.36 -13.65 2.88
N GLU A 91 14.73 -12.47 3.09
CA GLU A 91 13.43 -12.11 2.47
C GLU A 91 13.44 -12.18 0.92
N TYR A 92 14.62 -12.19 0.29
CA TYR A 92 14.78 -12.39 -1.16
C TYR A 92 14.80 -13.85 -1.63
N GLU A 93 14.89 -14.83 -0.74
CA GLU A 93 14.98 -16.25 -1.11
C GLU A 93 13.63 -16.82 -1.58
N GLU A 94 12.51 -16.24 -1.14
CA GLU A 94 11.16 -16.73 -1.47
C GLU A 94 10.27 -15.59 -2.01
N PRO A 95 10.31 -15.31 -3.33
CA PRO A 95 9.51 -14.27 -3.97
C PRO A 95 7.99 -14.41 -3.79
N GLU A 96 7.50 -15.63 -3.56
CA GLU A 96 6.09 -15.97 -3.35
C GLU A 96 5.61 -15.69 -1.91
N ARG A 97 6.50 -15.29 -1.00
CA ARG A 97 6.14 -14.84 0.35
C ARG A 97 6.16 -13.32 0.50
N GLN A 98 6.59 -12.61 -0.53
CA GLN A 98 6.75 -11.16 -0.51
C GLN A 98 5.38 -10.47 -0.56
N LEU A 99 4.85 -10.11 0.61
CA LEU A 99 3.55 -9.43 0.74
C LEU A 99 3.49 -8.09 -0.05
N HIS A 100 4.63 -7.45 -0.29
CA HIS A 100 4.71 -6.26 -1.15
C HIS A 100 4.44 -6.55 -2.64
N ARG A 101 4.65 -7.79 -3.12
CA ARG A 101 4.18 -8.23 -4.45
C ARG A 101 2.72 -8.63 -4.41
N HIS A 102 2.26 -9.17 -3.28
CA HIS A 102 0.90 -9.67 -3.12
C HIS A 102 -0.13 -8.57 -3.19
N VAL A 103 0.17 -7.35 -2.72
CA VAL A 103 -0.73 -6.20 -2.91
C VAL A 103 -0.88 -5.79 -4.38
N LEU A 104 0.10 -6.11 -5.23
CA LEU A 104 0.09 -5.79 -6.67
C LEU A 104 -0.64 -6.83 -7.53
N TYR A 105 -0.78 -8.07 -7.04
CA TYR A 105 -1.46 -9.13 -7.77
C TYR A 105 -2.97 -8.89 -8.00
N PRO A 106 -3.75 -8.38 -7.04
CA PRO A 106 -5.15 -8.02 -7.26
C PRO A 106 -5.32 -6.67 -7.97
N THR A 107 -4.26 -6.02 -8.44
CA THR A 107 -4.39 -4.77 -9.20
C THR A 107 -5.14 -5.02 -10.52
N GLN A 108 -6.23 -4.28 -10.68
CA GLN A 108 -7.04 -4.16 -11.89
C GLN A 108 -7.07 -2.68 -12.30
N PRO A 109 -7.46 -2.36 -13.55
CA PRO A 109 -7.50 -0.98 -14.01
C PRO A 109 -8.27 -0.06 -13.06
N GLY A 110 -7.60 0.96 -12.54
CA GLY A 110 -8.18 1.93 -11.60
C GLY A 110 -7.90 1.69 -10.12
N GLY A 111 -7.11 0.69 -9.70
CA GLY A 111 -6.73 0.54 -8.28
C GLY A 111 -5.82 1.67 -7.79
N ASP A 112 -5.94 2.06 -6.51
CA ASP A 112 -5.00 2.94 -5.78
C ASP A 112 -4.33 2.16 -4.64
N LEU A 113 -3.02 2.27 -4.46
CA LEU A 113 -2.24 1.48 -3.49
C LEU A 113 -1.80 2.31 -2.28
N GLY A 114 -2.06 1.81 -1.07
CA GLY A 114 -1.69 2.47 0.19
C GLY A 114 -0.52 1.80 0.94
N SER A 115 0.60 2.52 1.14
CA SER A 115 1.74 2.27 2.07
C SER A 115 2.74 1.13 1.78
N GLY A 116 4.05 1.44 1.88
CA GLY A 116 5.20 0.54 1.70
C GLY A 116 6.35 1.19 0.89
N ILE A 117 7.61 0.79 1.08
CA ILE A 117 8.72 1.30 0.26
C ILE A 117 8.71 0.57 -1.07
N PHE A 118 8.18 1.23 -2.10
CA PHE A 118 8.18 0.72 -3.46
C PHE A 118 9.41 1.23 -4.21
N GLY A 119 9.99 0.35 -5.04
CA GLY A 119 10.98 0.70 -6.06
C GLY A 119 10.34 0.72 -7.45
N GLU A 120 11.08 1.21 -8.44
CA GLU A 120 10.62 1.39 -9.82
C GLU A 120 9.96 0.13 -10.40
N MET A 121 10.59 -1.04 -10.29
CA MET A 121 10.06 -2.28 -10.88
C MET A 121 8.63 -2.61 -10.43
N MET A 122 8.31 -2.36 -9.15
CA MET A 122 6.96 -2.61 -8.62
C MET A 122 5.96 -1.57 -9.13
N LEU A 123 6.38 -0.31 -9.23
CA LEU A 123 5.54 0.77 -9.75
C LEU A 123 5.28 0.60 -11.25
N THR A 124 6.28 0.14 -12.01
CA THR A 124 6.17 -0.19 -13.43
C THR A 124 5.21 -1.36 -13.64
N TYR A 125 5.31 -2.40 -12.82
CA TYR A 125 4.36 -3.52 -12.85
C TYR A 125 2.92 -3.06 -12.54
N PHE A 126 2.76 -2.21 -11.52
CA PHE A 126 1.46 -1.65 -11.16
C PHE A 126 0.85 -0.79 -12.28
N ALA A 127 1.66 0.08 -12.90
CA ALA A 127 1.27 0.86 -14.07
C ALA A 127 0.85 -0.06 -15.24
N GLY A 128 1.62 -1.13 -15.51
CA GLY A 128 1.30 -2.11 -16.54
C GLY A 128 0.01 -2.90 -16.28
N ARG A 129 -0.43 -3.02 -15.02
CA ARG A 129 -1.72 -3.60 -14.63
C ARG A 129 -2.89 -2.60 -14.70
N GLY A 130 -2.62 -1.35 -15.09
CA GLY A 130 -3.61 -0.28 -15.21
C GLY A 130 -3.94 0.42 -13.88
N GLY A 131 -3.08 0.32 -12.87
CA GLY A 131 -3.23 1.08 -11.63
C GLY A 131 -3.36 2.58 -11.89
N ALA A 132 -4.28 3.26 -11.21
CA ALA A 132 -4.51 4.70 -11.42
C ALA A 132 -3.52 5.56 -10.62
N GLY A 133 -3.12 5.10 -9.44
CA GLY A 133 -2.18 5.80 -8.60
C GLY A 133 -1.72 5.03 -7.37
N VAL A 134 -0.79 5.61 -6.63
CA VAL A 134 -0.26 5.03 -5.40
C VAL A 134 -0.02 6.13 -4.37
N VAL A 135 -0.52 5.92 -3.16
CA VAL A 135 -0.29 6.75 -1.97
C VAL A 135 0.62 6.00 -0.99
N VAL A 136 1.86 6.43 -0.89
CA VAL A 136 2.86 5.85 0.01
C VAL A 136 3.04 6.73 1.22
N ASP A 137 2.62 6.23 2.39
CA ASP A 137 2.87 6.89 3.67
C ASP A 137 4.32 6.70 4.19
N GLY A 138 5.28 6.94 3.32
CA GLY A 138 6.70 6.64 3.51
C GLY A 138 7.54 7.14 2.35
N CYS A 139 8.71 6.53 2.14
CA CYS A 139 9.62 6.88 1.06
C CYS A 139 9.59 5.86 -0.07
N ILE A 140 9.90 6.30 -1.29
CA ILE A 140 10.13 5.41 -2.44
C ILE A 140 11.59 5.45 -2.87
N ARG A 141 12.03 4.40 -3.58
CA ARG A 141 13.33 4.38 -4.27
C ARG A 141 13.15 4.62 -5.76
N ASP A 142 14.24 4.95 -6.45
CA ASP A 142 14.29 5.09 -7.91
C ASP A 142 13.29 6.15 -8.39
N SER A 143 13.21 7.26 -7.65
CA SER A 143 12.19 8.29 -7.83
C SER A 143 12.22 8.96 -9.20
N ALA A 144 13.39 9.07 -9.83
CA ALA A 144 13.53 9.63 -11.16
C ALA A 144 12.80 8.78 -12.20
N GLN A 145 12.95 7.45 -12.12
CA GLN A 145 12.26 6.51 -13.01
C GLN A 145 10.77 6.41 -12.64
N ALA A 146 10.45 6.39 -11.34
CA ALA A 146 9.07 6.40 -10.88
C ALA A 146 8.30 7.63 -11.39
N ALA A 147 8.93 8.81 -11.40
CA ALA A 147 8.33 10.05 -11.90
C ALA A 147 8.08 10.06 -13.41
N ALA A 148 8.70 9.14 -14.17
CA ALA A 148 8.47 8.98 -15.60
C ALA A 148 7.25 8.10 -15.91
N LEU A 149 6.66 7.43 -14.91
CA LEU A 149 5.46 6.62 -15.08
C LEU A 149 4.21 7.50 -15.21
N ASP A 150 3.27 7.08 -16.07
CA ASP A 150 2.00 7.77 -16.29
C ASP A 150 0.93 7.37 -15.27
N ILE A 151 1.28 7.44 -13.98
CA ILE A 151 0.38 7.15 -12.85
C ILE A 151 0.55 8.22 -11.78
N GLY A 152 -0.50 8.47 -11.00
CA GLY A 152 -0.40 9.36 -9.84
C GLY A 152 0.45 8.74 -8.73
N ILE A 153 1.48 9.43 -8.26
CA ILE A 153 2.34 8.94 -7.17
C ILE A 153 2.37 10.00 -6.08
N TRP A 154 1.93 9.65 -4.86
CA TRP A 154 1.99 10.50 -3.67
C TRP A 154 2.89 9.84 -2.63
N VAL A 155 3.93 10.53 -2.18
CA VAL A 155 4.95 9.97 -1.26
C VAL A 155 5.36 10.99 -0.21
N ARG A 156 5.80 10.56 0.98
CA ARG A 156 6.37 11.48 1.99
C ARG A 156 7.81 11.88 1.67
N GLY A 157 8.55 11.04 0.93
CA GLY A 157 9.92 11.33 0.54
C GLY A 157 10.51 10.31 -0.40
N VAL A 158 11.82 10.42 -0.61
CA VAL A 158 12.61 9.49 -1.44
C VAL A 158 13.77 8.95 -0.61
N THR A 159 14.18 7.71 -0.89
CA THR A 159 15.27 7.06 -0.18
C THR A 159 16.07 6.20 -1.16
N PRO A 160 17.40 6.08 -1.02
CA PRO A 160 18.17 5.09 -1.76
C PRO A 160 18.02 3.67 -1.19
N ASN A 161 17.50 3.52 0.03
CA ASN A 161 17.40 2.23 0.72
C ASN A 161 16.25 1.38 0.17
N PHE A 162 16.42 0.05 0.13
CA PHE A 162 15.34 -0.89 -0.18
C PHE A 162 14.64 -1.41 1.08
N HIS A 163 13.48 -2.07 0.93
CA HIS A 163 12.61 -2.48 2.03
C HIS A 163 13.33 -3.21 3.18
N ALA A 164 14.22 -4.17 2.89
CA ALA A 164 14.92 -4.92 3.95
C ALA A 164 15.99 -4.09 4.71
N GLN A 165 16.45 -2.97 4.15
CA GLN A 165 17.33 -1.98 4.81
C GLN A 165 16.55 -0.97 5.66
N THR A 166 15.23 -1.08 5.68
CA THR A 166 14.38 -0.15 6.43
C THR A 166 13.77 -0.85 7.64
N ASN A 167 13.40 -0.04 8.63
CA ASN A 167 12.83 -0.53 9.88
C ASN A 167 11.34 -0.88 9.75
N ILE A 168 10.84 -1.15 8.54
CA ILE A 168 9.45 -1.49 8.27
C ILE A 168 9.36 -2.68 7.33
N VAL A 169 8.39 -3.57 7.60
CA VAL A 169 8.12 -4.76 6.80
C VAL A 169 6.64 -4.82 6.41
N PRO A 170 6.32 -5.26 5.18
CA PRO A 170 4.97 -5.62 4.78
C PRO A 170 4.35 -6.65 5.75
N PHE A 171 3.13 -6.42 6.21
CA PHE A 171 2.49 -7.25 7.23
C PHE A 171 1.13 -7.82 6.80
N ALA A 172 0.27 -7.01 6.19
CA ALA A 172 -1.07 -7.43 5.78
C ALA A 172 -1.57 -6.69 4.53
N VAL A 173 -2.45 -7.33 3.76
CA VAL A 173 -3.02 -6.81 2.51
C VAL A 173 -4.54 -6.74 2.61
N ASN A 174 -5.15 -5.68 2.06
CA ASN A 174 -6.60 -5.45 2.01
C ASN A 174 -7.27 -5.47 3.39
N VAL A 175 -6.55 -4.93 4.38
CA VAL A 175 -7.03 -4.68 5.74
C VAL A 175 -7.23 -3.17 5.96
N PRO A 176 -8.05 -2.75 6.95
CA PRO A 176 -8.08 -1.37 7.37
C PRO A 176 -6.68 -0.89 7.78
N ILE A 177 -6.23 0.23 7.22
CA ILE A 177 -4.95 0.86 7.54
C ILE A 177 -5.16 2.31 7.99
N ALA A 178 -4.21 2.82 8.76
CA ALA A 178 -4.09 4.24 9.04
C ALA A 178 -2.99 4.83 8.17
N CYS A 179 -3.32 5.89 7.42
CA CYS A 179 -2.37 6.70 6.66
C CYS A 179 -2.44 8.13 7.21
N SER A 180 -1.30 8.79 7.36
CA SER A 180 -1.18 10.01 8.19
C SER A 180 -0.43 11.15 7.57
#